data_AF-A0AAZ3SBZ0-F1
#
_entry.id   AF-A0AAZ3SBZ0-F1
#
_cell.length_a   1.000
_cell.length_b   1.000
_cell.length_c   1.000
_cell.angle_alpha   90.00
_cell.angle_beta   90.00
_cell.angle_gamma   90.00
#
_symmetry.space_group_name_H-M   'P 1'
#
loop_
_entity.id
_entity.type
_entity.pdbx_description
1 polymer ?
#
loop_
_entity_poly.entity_id
_entity_poly.type
_entity_poly.pdbx_seq_one_letter_code
_entity_poly.pdbx_strand_id
1 'polypeptide(L)'
;MANHLELLNELQQLDKVPSLERLRAAQKRRTQQLKRWAVYEKEMQNKKRKAEKRRNANHATAMEAKRHVSFAASVALLEASARNDPEEVRYLLKNNVSPDLCNEDGLTALHQCCIDNYEEMVKIMLNRGASVNAKDNELWTPLHAAATCGHAGLVKVLIQHGADLLTVNSDGNMPYDLCEDDPTLDIIETAMANRGITQEMINETRASVERRMMGDIQELLTEGEDVNHHDSQGATLLHIAAANGYVQAAELLLEGGARMDLRDTDGWQPLHAAACWGQMHVAELLVSHGASLNAKTFLEETPIDLCEDEEFRAILLDLKHKHDIIMKSQLKHKTSLCRRTSSAGSRGKVVRRASLSDRHNLRVKEYETEAIVWRGGREGGREEQEKETDQENSHPINTTGTTVTAPVNCCYCDVETSRTNKRLSREVVGHTSSQNGTAE
;
A
#
# COMPACT_ATOMS: atom_id res chain seq x y z
N MET A 1 5.93 41.64 -34.93
CA MET A 1 5.08 40.43 -35.01
C MET A 1 3.96 40.73 -36.00
N ALA A 2 3.38 39.74 -36.69
CA ALA A 2 2.20 40.01 -37.50
C ALA A 2 1.09 40.53 -36.57
N ASN A 3 0.42 41.60 -36.96
CA ASN A 3 -0.61 42.19 -36.11
C ASN A 3 -1.81 41.23 -36.03
N HIS A 4 -2.57 41.25 -34.92
CA HIS A 4 -3.73 40.36 -34.74
C HIS A 4 -4.71 40.44 -35.92
N LEU A 5 -4.86 41.63 -36.50
CA LEU A 5 -5.69 41.88 -37.68
C LEU A 5 -5.17 41.19 -38.96
N GLU A 6 -3.86 41.10 -39.13
CA GLU A 6 -3.25 40.41 -40.29
C GLU A 6 -3.47 38.91 -40.21
N LEU A 7 -3.43 38.34 -39.00
CA LEU A 7 -3.73 36.93 -38.73
C LEU A 7 -5.18 36.58 -39.08
N LEU A 8 -6.14 37.42 -38.71
CA LEU A 8 -7.56 37.21 -39.02
C LEU A 8 -7.83 37.25 -40.53
N ASN A 9 -7.22 38.19 -41.25
CA ASN A 9 -7.36 38.27 -42.70
C ASN A 9 -6.74 37.07 -43.42
N GLU A 10 -5.61 36.56 -42.93
CA GLU A 10 -4.95 35.38 -43.48
C GLU A 10 -5.76 34.10 -43.22
N LEU A 11 -6.39 33.96 -42.06
CA LEU A 11 -7.28 32.84 -41.74
C LEU A 11 -8.48 32.78 -42.70
N GLN A 12 -9.11 33.93 -42.97
CA GLN A 12 -10.23 34.02 -43.91
C GLN A 12 -9.85 33.62 -45.35
N GLN A 13 -8.58 33.82 -45.73
CA GLN A 13 -8.05 33.40 -47.02
C GLN A 13 -7.71 31.90 -47.05
N LEU A 14 -7.17 31.37 -45.95
CA LEU A 14 -6.80 29.96 -45.82
C LEU A 14 -8.03 29.04 -45.79
N ASP A 15 -9.18 29.47 -45.28
CA ASP A 15 -10.43 28.68 -45.28
C ASP A 15 -10.92 28.32 -46.69
N LYS A 16 -10.54 29.12 -47.70
CA LYS A 16 -10.91 28.90 -49.10
C LYS A 16 -9.95 27.97 -49.84
N VAL A 17 -8.91 27.49 -49.17
CA VAL A 17 -7.78 26.79 -49.76
C VAL A 17 -7.78 25.31 -49.36
N PRO A 18 -7.44 24.36 -50.26
CA PRO A 18 -7.37 22.94 -49.94
C PRO A 18 -6.44 22.64 -48.75
N SER A 19 -6.74 21.57 -48.01
CA SER A 19 -6.03 21.21 -46.77
C SER A 19 -4.50 21.12 -46.93
N LEU A 20 -4.02 20.59 -48.05
CA LEU A 20 -2.58 20.46 -48.34
C LEU A 20 -1.87 21.82 -48.46
N GLU A 21 -2.52 22.80 -49.07
CA GLU A 21 -1.96 24.15 -49.24
C GLU A 21 -2.03 24.96 -47.94
N ARG A 22 -3.08 24.77 -47.14
CA ARG A 22 -3.14 25.29 -45.75
C ARG A 22 -1.98 24.77 -44.90
N LEU A 23 -1.66 23.47 -45.02
CA LEU A 23 -0.55 22.86 -44.28
C LEU A 23 0.82 23.44 -44.72
N ARG A 24 1.03 23.64 -46.02
CA ARG A 24 2.24 24.30 -46.55
C ARG A 24 2.36 25.75 -46.09
N ALA A 25 1.25 26.50 -46.07
CA ALA A 25 1.23 27.87 -45.56
C ALA A 25 1.57 27.94 -44.07
N ALA A 26 1.02 27.03 -43.25
CA ALA A 26 1.35 26.91 -41.83
C ALA A 26 2.83 26.57 -41.59
N GLN A 27 3.39 25.62 -42.34
CA GLN A 27 4.82 25.27 -42.27
C GLN A 27 5.72 26.46 -42.65
N LYS A 28 5.37 27.19 -43.72
CA LYS A 28 6.11 28.38 -44.16
C LYS A 28 6.06 29.49 -43.10
N ARG A 29 4.88 29.72 -42.51
CA ARG A 29 4.68 30.71 -41.43
C ARG A 29 5.50 30.35 -40.19
N ARG A 30 5.45 29.08 -39.75
CA ARG A 30 6.24 28.60 -38.61
C ARG A 30 7.74 28.78 -38.87
N THR A 31 8.21 28.46 -40.07
CA THR A 31 9.60 28.66 -40.48
C THR A 31 10.01 30.13 -40.43
N GLN A 32 9.15 31.04 -40.91
CA GLN A 32 9.42 32.48 -40.86
C GLN A 32 9.40 33.03 -39.42
N GLN A 33 8.50 32.53 -38.57
CA GLN A 33 8.44 32.86 -37.15
C GLN A 33 9.74 32.45 -36.44
N LEU A 34 10.22 31.24 -36.68
CA LEU A 34 11.49 30.75 -36.11
C LEU A 34 12.69 31.57 -36.58
N LYS A 35 12.75 31.94 -37.87
CA LYS A 35 13.81 32.84 -38.39
C LYS A 35 13.82 34.20 -37.69
N ARG A 36 12.64 34.81 -37.51
CA ARG A 36 12.51 36.09 -36.81
C ARG A 36 12.88 35.96 -35.33
N TRP A 37 12.48 34.85 -34.69
CA TRP A 37 12.86 34.54 -33.32
C TRP A 37 14.37 34.41 -33.15
N ALA A 38 15.06 33.70 -34.05
CA ALA A 38 16.52 33.55 -33.99
C ALA A 38 17.26 34.90 -34.10
N VAL A 39 16.76 35.82 -34.93
CA VAL A 39 17.31 37.19 -35.01
C VAL A 39 17.09 37.94 -33.70
N TYR A 40 15.87 37.91 -33.17
CA TYR A 40 15.52 38.55 -31.90
C TYR A 40 16.36 38.00 -30.73
N GLU A 41 16.55 36.69 -30.67
CA GLU A 41 17.37 36.02 -29.65
C GLU A 41 18.84 36.49 -29.72
N LYS A 42 19.41 36.57 -30.93
CA LYS A 42 20.76 37.09 -31.15
C LYS A 42 20.90 38.57 -30.74
N GLU A 43 19.87 39.38 -30.98
CA GLU A 43 19.83 40.76 -30.50
C GLU A 43 19.79 40.84 -28.97
N MET A 44 18.98 40.00 -28.33
CA MET A 44 18.87 39.95 -26.87
C MET A 44 20.15 39.44 -26.20
N GLN A 45 20.81 38.41 -26.76
CA GLN A 45 22.12 37.97 -26.29
C GLN A 45 23.18 39.08 -26.43
N ASN A 46 23.15 39.83 -27.53
CA ASN A 46 24.05 40.97 -27.71
C ASN A 46 23.76 42.10 -26.71
N LYS A 47 22.49 42.39 -26.40
CA LYS A 47 22.11 43.33 -25.34
C LYS A 47 22.60 42.86 -23.97
N LYS A 48 22.41 41.58 -23.63
CA LYS A 48 22.90 40.97 -22.38
C LYS A 48 24.42 41.08 -22.26
N ARG A 49 25.18 40.72 -23.31
CA ARG A 49 26.65 40.84 -23.35
C ARG A 49 27.12 42.29 -23.22
N LYS A 50 26.42 43.25 -23.83
CA LYS A 50 26.73 44.69 -23.67
C LYS A 50 26.44 45.18 -22.24
N ALA A 51 25.34 44.72 -21.63
CA ALA A 51 25.00 45.04 -20.24
C ALA A 51 26.02 44.46 -19.25
N GLU A 52 26.47 43.23 -19.48
CA GLU A 52 27.48 42.56 -18.66
C GLU A 52 28.86 43.23 -18.78
N LYS A 53 29.28 43.61 -19.99
CA LYS A 53 30.50 44.43 -20.19
C LYS A 53 30.43 45.78 -19.48
N ARG A 54 29.26 46.44 -19.48
CA ARG A 54 29.04 47.68 -18.73
C ARG A 54 29.07 47.47 -17.22
N ARG A 55 28.54 46.34 -16.74
CA ARG A 55 28.55 45.97 -15.31
C ARG A 55 29.97 45.68 -14.81
N ASN A 56 30.77 44.95 -15.59
CA ASN A 56 32.17 44.65 -15.26
C ASN A 56 33.09 45.87 -15.30
N ALA A 57 32.70 46.94 -16.03
CA ALA A 57 33.46 48.19 -16.08
C ALA A 57 33.22 49.11 -14.86
N ASN A 58 32.12 48.93 -14.12
CA ASN A 58 31.66 49.93 -13.15
C ASN A 58 31.76 49.56 -11.66
N HIS A 59 32.10 48.33 -11.25
CA HIS A 59 32.60 48.10 -9.89
C HIS A 59 33.16 46.68 -9.63
N ALA A 60 34.31 46.63 -8.95
CA ALA A 60 34.87 45.47 -8.26
C ALA A 60 34.16 45.14 -6.92
N THR A 61 33.00 45.72 -6.65
CA THR A 61 32.22 45.52 -5.42
C THR A 61 30.73 45.62 -5.69
N ALA A 62 30.22 44.79 -6.60
CA ALA A 62 28.78 44.61 -6.78
C ALA A 62 28.39 43.26 -6.17
N MET A 63 27.85 43.34 -4.95
CA MET A 63 27.04 42.30 -4.31
C MET A 63 26.23 41.51 -5.33
N GLU A 64 26.26 40.19 -5.18
CA GLU A 64 25.26 39.22 -5.62
C GLU A 64 24.12 39.85 -6.39
N ALA A 65 24.11 39.64 -7.71
CA ALA A 65 22.97 39.96 -8.53
C ALA A 65 21.75 39.28 -7.90
N LYS A 66 20.91 40.05 -7.19
CA LYS A 66 19.72 39.55 -6.50
C LYS A 66 18.87 38.81 -7.52
N ARG A 67 18.98 37.49 -7.53
CA ARG A 67 18.05 36.62 -8.24
C ARG A 67 16.74 36.84 -7.50
N HIS A 68 15.80 37.54 -8.14
CA HIS A 68 14.52 37.89 -7.54
C HIS A 68 13.62 36.67 -7.28
N VAL A 69 13.99 35.51 -7.82
CA VAL A 69 13.29 34.23 -7.62
C VAL A 69 14.29 33.24 -7.02
N SER A 70 13.92 32.69 -5.87
CA SER A 70 14.63 31.61 -5.18
C SER A 70 13.64 30.49 -4.88
N PHE A 71 14.10 29.25 -4.93
CA PHE A 71 13.31 28.08 -4.55
C PHE A 71 13.64 27.65 -3.12
N ALA A 72 12.76 26.85 -2.53
CA ALA A 72 13.03 26.21 -1.25
C ALA A 72 14.31 25.34 -1.35
N ALA A 73 15.05 25.25 -0.24
CA ALA A 73 16.31 24.51 -0.20
C ALA A 73 16.13 23.01 -0.49
N SER A 74 15.00 22.42 -0.09
CA SER A 74 14.63 21.03 -0.38
C SER A 74 14.52 20.82 -1.89
N VAL A 75 13.74 21.66 -2.58
CA VAL A 75 13.57 21.62 -4.03
C VAL A 75 14.92 21.79 -4.74
N ALA A 76 15.74 22.74 -4.31
CA ALA A 76 17.05 22.99 -4.92
C ALA A 76 18.00 21.79 -4.78
N LEU A 77 18.06 21.18 -3.59
CA LEU A 77 18.93 20.02 -3.33
C LEU A 77 18.44 18.77 -4.08
N LEU A 78 17.14 18.47 -4.01
CA LEU A 78 16.55 17.32 -4.68
C LEU A 78 16.74 17.43 -6.20
N GLU A 79 16.49 18.59 -6.78
CA GLU A 79 16.67 18.83 -8.22
C GLU A 79 18.15 18.75 -8.66
N ALA A 80 19.08 19.31 -7.87
CA ALA A 80 20.51 19.20 -8.16
C ALA A 80 21.00 17.74 -8.12
N SER A 81 20.43 16.95 -7.20
CA SER A 81 20.75 15.53 -7.04
C SER A 81 20.17 14.69 -8.18
N ALA A 82 18.91 14.94 -8.57
CA ALA A 82 18.25 14.28 -9.69
C ALA A 82 18.94 14.54 -11.04
N ARG A 83 19.56 15.72 -11.21
CA ARG A 83 20.39 16.04 -12.39
C ARG A 83 21.81 15.48 -12.33
N ASN A 84 22.19 14.82 -11.24
CA ASN A 84 23.54 14.36 -10.97
C ASN A 84 24.60 15.48 -11.07
N ASP A 85 24.36 16.64 -10.45
CA ASP A 85 25.31 17.76 -10.40
C ASP A 85 26.07 17.79 -9.05
N PRO A 86 27.22 17.10 -8.93
CA PRO A 86 27.93 16.97 -7.66
C PRO A 86 28.49 18.29 -7.16
N GLU A 87 28.80 19.24 -8.05
CA GLU A 87 29.35 20.54 -7.66
C GLU A 87 28.28 21.43 -7.03
N GLU A 88 27.09 21.47 -7.63
CA GLU A 88 25.96 22.18 -7.05
C GLU A 88 25.53 21.57 -5.71
N VAL A 89 25.48 20.23 -5.62
CA VAL A 89 25.18 19.55 -4.35
C VAL A 89 26.25 19.84 -3.29
N ARG A 90 27.54 19.76 -3.63
CA ARG A 90 28.64 20.12 -2.69
C ARG A 90 28.53 21.56 -2.20
N TYR A 91 28.12 22.48 -3.08
CA TYR A 91 27.89 23.89 -2.76
C TYR A 91 26.69 24.06 -1.82
N LEU A 92 25.54 23.44 -2.13
CA LEU A 92 24.33 23.52 -1.31
C LEU A 92 24.58 22.96 0.10
N LEU A 93 25.17 21.76 0.19
CA LEU A 93 25.51 21.13 1.48
C LEU A 93 26.56 21.92 2.26
N LYS A 94 27.43 22.69 1.59
CA LYS A 94 28.39 23.59 2.26
C LYS A 94 27.70 24.84 2.85
N ASN A 95 26.57 25.24 2.28
CA ASN A 95 25.78 26.39 2.74
C ASN A 95 24.68 25.99 3.75
N ASN A 96 24.94 24.97 4.57
CA ASN A 96 24.05 24.48 5.63
C ASN A 96 22.66 24.02 5.16
N VAL A 97 22.52 23.60 3.90
CA VAL A 97 21.32 22.85 3.48
C VAL A 97 21.42 21.44 4.06
N SER A 98 20.37 21.01 4.78
CA SER A 98 20.32 19.66 5.33
C SER A 98 20.32 18.61 4.20
N PRO A 99 21.16 17.57 4.26
CA PRO A 99 21.13 16.48 3.29
C PRO A 99 19.89 15.61 3.38
N ASP A 100 19.20 15.63 4.54
CA ASP A 100 18.03 14.79 4.82
C ASP A 100 16.70 15.45 4.46
N LEU A 101 16.73 16.51 3.65
CA LEU A 101 15.50 17.08 3.10
C LEU A 101 14.84 16.07 2.14
N CYS A 102 13.54 15.92 2.28
CA CYS A 102 12.72 15.00 1.50
C CYS A 102 11.60 15.71 0.71
N ASN A 103 11.01 14.98 -0.22
CA ASN A 103 9.78 15.36 -0.91
C ASN A 103 8.53 14.95 -0.08
N GLU A 104 7.34 15.10 -0.66
CA GLU A 104 6.06 14.74 -0.01
C GLU A 104 5.95 13.25 0.35
N ASP A 105 6.64 12.38 -0.40
CA ASP A 105 6.68 10.93 -0.16
C ASP A 105 7.70 10.53 0.93
N GLY A 106 8.43 11.51 1.50
CA GLY A 106 9.50 11.24 2.46
C GLY A 106 10.83 10.82 1.80
N LEU A 107 10.91 10.77 0.48
CA LEU A 107 12.12 10.42 -0.26
C LEU A 107 13.17 11.54 -0.16
N THR A 108 14.33 11.21 0.41
CA THR A 108 15.49 12.11 0.46
C THR A 108 16.29 12.07 -0.84
N ALA A 109 17.19 13.04 -1.02
CA ALA A 109 18.11 13.06 -2.14
C ALA A 109 18.97 11.78 -2.23
N LEU A 110 19.27 11.17 -1.07
CA LEU A 110 20.01 9.91 -0.97
C LEU A 110 19.20 8.73 -1.56
N HIS A 111 17.89 8.66 -1.31
CA HIS A 111 17.02 7.65 -1.92
C HIS A 111 17.05 7.75 -3.44
N GLN A 112 16.86 8.95 -3.99
CA GLN A 112 16.86 9.16 -5.44
C GLN A 112 18.21 8.75 -6.07
N CYS A 113 19.33 9.13 -5.44
CA CYS A 113 20.66 8.74 -5.91
C CYS A 113 20.87 7.23 -5.85
N CYS A 114 20.25 6.55 -4.88
CA CYS A 114 20.28 5.10 -4.79
C CYS A 114 19.48 4.44 -5.92
N ILE A 115 18.31 4.96 -6.27
CA ILE A 115 17.48 4.46 -7.38
C ILE A 115 18.23 4.62 -8.72
N ASP A 116 18.83 5.79 -8.94
CA ASP A 116 19.45 6.16 -10.22
C ASP A 116 20.92 5.70 -10.38
N ASN A 117 21.47 4.98 -9.39
CA ASN A 117 22.85 4.49 -9.36
C ASN A 117 23.94 5.58 -9.39
N TYR A 118 23.75 6.68 -8.65
CA TYR A 118 24.71 7.78 -8.58
C TYR A 118 25.72 7.60 -7.44
N GLU A 119 26.66 6.65 -7.59
CA GLU A 119 27.65 6.31 -6.55
C GLU A 119 28.45 7.50 -6.00
N GLU A 120 28.93 8.40 -6.87
CA GLU A 120 29.71 9.56 -6.42
C GLU A 120 28.83 10.52 -5.61
N MET A 121 27.57 10.70 -6.01
CA MET A 121 26.63 11.55 -5.28
C MET A 121 26.31 10.99 -3.90
N VAL A 122 26.06 9.69 -3.81
CA VAL A 122 25.84 8.98 -2.54
C VAL A 122 27.04 9.17 -1.60
N LYS A 123 28.27 8.98 -2.11
CA LYS A 123 29.50 9.22 -1.32
C LYS A 123 29.59 10.68 -0.85
N ILE A 124 29.22 11.65 -1.68
CA ILE A 124 29.22 13.07 -1.30
C ILE A 124 28.24 13.33 -0.17
N MET A 125 27.00 12.85 -0.30
CA MET A 125 25.94 13.07 0.67
C MET A 125 26.27 12.43 2.02
N LEU A 126 26.71 11.17 2.03
CA LEU A 126 27.09 10.46 3.26
C LEU A 126 28.28 11.15 3.96
N ASN A 127 29.29 11.59 3.21
CA ASN A 127 30.41 12.36 3.76
C ASN A 127 30.00 13.74 4.31
N ARG A 128 28.82 14.24 3.95
CA ARG A 128 28.23 15.50 4.45
C ARG A 128 27.16 15.27 5.51
N GLY A 129 27.06 14.06 6.04
CA GLY A 129 26.19 13.74 7.17
C GLY A 129 24.76 13.38 6.79
N ALA A 130 24.50 12.97 5.53
CA ALA A 130 23.22 12.36 5.19
C ALA A 130 22.97 11.11 6.03
N SER A 131 21.75 10.96 6.51
CA SER A 131 21.33 9.77 7.24
C SER A 131 21.25 8.58 6.29
N VAL A 132 22.18 7.63 6.48
CA VAL A 132 22.21 6.37 5.71
C VAL A 132 20.95 5.51 5.91
N ASN A 133 20.26 5.71 7.04
CA ASN A 133 19.05 5.00 7.44
C ASN A 133 17.83 5.94 7.45
N ALA A 134 17.84 7.00 6.64
CA ALA A 134 16.64 7.81 6.41
C ALA A 134 15.49 6.90 5.97
N LYS A 135 14.29 7.16 6.46
CA LYS A 135 13.08 6.41 6.10
C LYS A 135 12.10 7.32 5.37
N ASP A 136 11.54 6.84 4.27
CA ASP A 136 10.42 7.50 3.60
C ASP A 136 9.08 7.15 4.27
N ASN A 137 7.97 7.56 3.66
CA ASN A 137 6.63 7.31 4.21
C ASN A 137 6.23 5.82 4.23
N GLU A 138 6.84 4.99 3.38
CA GLU A 138 6.66 3.53 3.35
C GLU A 138 7.77 2.81 4.15
N LEU A 139 8.53 3.56 4.97
CA LEU A 139 9.65 3.07 5.78
C LEU A 139 10.79 2.46 4.97
N TRP A 140 10.85 2.74 3.66
CA TRP A 140 11.98 2.37 2.84
C TRP A 140 13.21 3.17 3.24
N THR A 141 14.37 2.51 3.16
CA THR A 141 15.67 3.13 3.39
C THR A 141 16.44 3.21 2.08
N PRO A 142 17.50 4.03 2.00
CA PRO A 142 18.40 4.01 0.84
C PRO A 142 18.93 2.61 0.50
N LEU A 143 19.07 1.73 1.51
CA LEU A 143 19.48 0.35 1.30
C LEU A 143 18.38 -0.49 0.61
N HIS A 144 17.11 -0.32 0.97
CA HIS A 144 15.99 -0.95 0.24
C HIS A 144 15.99 -0.53 -1.23
N ALA A 145 16.14 0.77 -1.50
CA ALA A 145 16.17 1.30 -2.88
C ALA A 145 17.34 0.72 -3.69
N ALA A 146 18.56 0.73 -3.13
CA ALA A 146 19.73 0.20 -3.81
C ALA A 146 19.66 -1.33 -4.02
N ALA A 147 19.10 -2.07 -3.05
CA ALA A 147 18.91 -3.51 -3.13
C ALA A 147 17.87 -3.91 -4.19
N THR A 148 16.71 -3.24 -4.18
CA THR A 148 15.62 -3.49 -5.15
C THR A 148 16.07 -3.25 -6.59
N CYS A 149 16.92 -2.24 -6.82
CA CYS A 149 17.46 -1.94 -8.14
C CYS A 149 18.72 -2.75 -8.51
N GLY A 150 19.24 -3.58 -7.61
CA GLY A 150 20.42 -4.41 -7.83
C GLY A 150 21.75 -3.65 -7.96
N HIS A 151 21.86 -2.48 -7.30
CA HIS A 151 23.05 -1.64 -7.39
C HIS A 151 24.11 -2.07 -6.36
N ALA A 152 24.77 -3.20 -6.63
CA ALA A 152 25.81 -3.80 -5.77
C ALA A 152 26.89 -2.81 -5.27
N GLY A 153 27.31 -1.87 -6.12
CA GLY A 153 28.30 -0.83 -5.76
C GLY A 153 27.79 0.10 -4.67
N LEU A 154 26.54 0.55 -4.78
CA LEU A 154 25.87 1.38 -3.78
C LEU A 154 25.59 0.63 -2.49
N VAL A 155 25.14 -0.62 -2.58
CA VAL A 155 24.92 -1.47 -1.40
C VAL A 155 26.19 -1.59 -0.57
N LYS A 156 27.35 -1.82 -1.20
CA LYS A 156 28.65 -1.83 -0.50
C LYS A 156 28.93 -0.51 0.22
N VAL A 157 28.70 0.63 -0.45
CA VAL A 157 28.93 1.97 0.13
C VAL A 157 28.01 2.20 1.33
N LEU A 158 26.71 1.89 1.20
CA LEU A 158 25.73 2.08 2.27
C LEU A 158 26.08 1.20 3.49
N ILE A 159 26.42 -0.07 3.28
CA ILE A 159 26.83 -0.99 4.35
C ILE A 159 28.08 -0.50 5.08
N GLN A 160 29.07 0.01 4.33
CA GLN A 160 30.29 0.62 4.90
C GLN A 160 29.99 1.86 5.75
N HIS A 161 28.99 2.64 5.37
CA HIS A 161 28.52 3.81 6.12
C HIS A 161 27.52 3.48 7.24
N GLY A 162 27.33 2.19 7.57
CA GLY A 162 26.51 1.78 8.71
C GLY A 162 25.02 1.66 8.40
N ALA A 163 24.65 1.37 7.15
CA ALA A 163 23.28 0.99 6.83
C ALA A 163 22.83 -0.18 7.71
N ASP A 164 21.63 -0.07 8.28
CA ASP A 164 21.00 -1.11 9.08
C ASP A 164 20.40 -2.16 8.13
N LEU A 165 20.75 -3.43 8.39
CA LEU A 165 20.37 -4.57 7.56
C LEU A 165 19.05 -5.20 8.02
N LEU A 166 18.60 -4.89 9.24
CA LEU A 166 17.38 -5.41 9.85
C LEU A 166 16.19 -4.46 9.72
N THR A 167 16.33 -3.38 8.97
CA THR A 167 15.22 -2.45 8.74
C THR A 167 14.12 -3.16 7.96
N VAL A 168 12.89 -3.07 8.46
CA VAL A 168 11.69 -3.52 7.76
C VAL A 168 10.94 -2.31 7.22
N ASN A 169 10.50 -2.41 5.96
CA ASN A 169 9.59 -1.45 5.34
C ASN A 169 8.13 -1.70 5.78
N SER A 170 7.18 -0.92 5.26
CA SER A 170 5.74 -1.07 5.56
C SER A 170 5.16 -2.42 5.14
N ASP A 171 5.75 -3.10 4.16
CA ASP A 171 5.32 -4.43 3.70
C ASP A 171 5.95 -5.58 4.51
N GLY A 172 6.81 -5.27 5.48
CA GLY A 172 7.52 -6.26 6.30
C GLY A 172 8.79 -6.84 5.64
N ASN A 173 9.20 -6.29 4.50
CA ASN A 173 10.40 -6.70 3.77
C ASN A 173 11.64 -6.00 4.33
N MET A 174 12.73 -6.74 4.45
CA MET A 174 14.09 -6.23 4.64
C MET A 174 14.77 -6.04 3.28
N PRO A 175 15.87 -5.28 3.20
CA PRO A 175 16.51 -5.00 1.91
C PRO A 175 16.91 -6.25 1.12
N TYR A 176 17.31 -7.34 1.79
CA TYR A 176 17.70 -8.58 1.10
C TYR A 176 16.50 -9.35 0.51
N ASP A 177 15.29 -9.18 1.05
CA ASP A 177 14.07 -9.82 0.51
C ASP A 177 13.68 -9.23 -0.86
N LEU A 178 14.13 -8.00 -1.15
CA LEU A 178 13.80 -7.27 -2.37
C LEU A 178 14.84 -7.40 -3.48
N CYS A 179 15.98 -8.05 -3.21
CA CYS A 179 17.02 -8.24 -4.22
C CYS A 179 16.54 -9.15 -5.35
N GLU A 180 16.62 -8.68 -6.58
CA GLU A 180 16.36 -9.52 -7.76
C GLU A 180 17.64 -10.17 -8.32
N ASP A 181 18.83 -9.66 -7.98
CA ASP A 181 20.12 -10.15 -8.49
C ASP A 181 20.97 -10.83 -7.41
N ASP A 182 21.52 -12.01 -7.76
CA ASP A 182 22.38 -12.80 -6.88
C ASP A 182 23.61 -12.04 -6.35
N PRO A 183 24.34 -11.21 -7.15
CA PRO A 183 25.53 -10.53 -6.65
C PRO A 183 25.23 -9.51 -5.55
N THR A 184 24.13 -8.76 -5.66
CA THR A 184 23.72 -7.81 -4.61
C THR A 184 23.24 -8.54 -3.38
N LEU A 185 22.47 -9.62 -3.55
CA LEU A 185 22.02 -10.47 -2.46
C LEU A 185 23.21 -11.05 -1.66
N ASP A 186 24.20 -11.65 -2.35
CA ASP A 186 25.41 -12.23 -1.71
C ASP A 186 26.18 -11.19 -0.88
N ILE A 187 26.24 -9.94 -1.32
CA ILE A 187 26.87 -8.85 -0.55
C ILE A 187 26.12 -8.58 0.75
N ILE A 188 24.78 -8.52 0.70
CA ILE A 188 23.96 -8.24 1.88
C ILE A 188 24.01 -9.43 2.83
N GLU A 189 23.82 -10.65 2.34
CA GLU A 189 23.90 -11.88 3.14
C GLU A 189 25.26 -12.04 3.81
N THR A 190 26.34 -11.83 3.05
CA THR A 190 27.71 -11.83 3.59
C THR A 190 27.87 -10.76 4.67
N ALA A 191 27.32 -9.55 4.47
CA ALA A 191 27.37 -8.49 5.48
C ALA A 191 26.55 -8.85 6.73
N MET A 192 25.40 -9.50 6.57
CA MET A 192 24.57 -9.99 7.68
C MET A 192 25.31 -11.06 8.49
N ALA A 193 25.90 -12.04 7.82
CA ALA A 193 26.71 -13.08 8.44
C ALA A 193 27.92 -12.48 9.18
N ASN A 194 28.62 -11.51 8.58
CA ASN A 194 29.76 -10.82 9.20
C ASN A 194 29.35 -10.00 10.43
N ARG A 195 28.12 -9.51 10.49
CA ARG A 195 27.55 -8.82 11.67
C ARG A 195 26.93 -9.78 12.69
N GLY A 196 26.95 -11.10 12.42
CA GLY A 196 26.37 -12.11 13.30
C GLY A 196 24.84 -12.08 13.35
N ILE A 197 24.19 -11.57 12.31
CA ILE A 197 22.73 -11.55 12.22
C ILE A 197 22.25 -12.97 11.98
N THR A 198 21.45 -13.49 12.90
CA THR A 198 20.88 -14.84 12.83
C THR A 198 19.44 -14.81 12.30
N GLN A 199 18.94 -15.95 11.82
CA GLN A 199 17.53 -16.08 11.44
C GLN A 199 16.58 -15.76 12.61
N GLU A 200 16.98 -16.07 13.84
CA GLU A 200 16.21 -15.74 15.04
C GLU A 200 16.08 -14.22 15.23
N MET A 201 17.16 -13.46 15.01
CA MET A 201 17.11 -11.99 15.06
C MET A 201 16.21 -11.40 13.99
N ILE A 202 16.23 -11.96 12.78
CA ILE A 202 15.36 -11.54 11.67
C ILE A 202 13.89 -11.77 12.05
N ASN A 203 13.57 -12.99 12.50
CA ASN A 203 12.22 -13.36 12.91
C ASN A 203 11.72 -12.49 14.08
N GLU A 204 12.57 -12.26 15.08
CA GLU A 204 12.27 -11.41 16.23
C GLU A 204 12.04 -9.95 15.81
N THR A 205 12.82 -9.43 14.86
CA THR A 205 12.65 -8.08 14.34
C THR A 205 11.31 -7.93 13.61
N ARG A 206 10.94 -8.90 12.75
CA ARG A 206 9.64 -8.90 12.07
C ARG A 206 8.48 -9.02 13.06
N ALA A 207 8.58 -9.92 14.04
CA ALA A 207 7.57 -10.13 15.07
C ALA A 207 7.43 -8.93 16.03
N SER A 208 8.46 -8.09 16.17
CA SER A 208 8.45 -6.96 17.10
C SER A 208 7.33 -5.94 16.79
N VAL A 209 6.99 -5.77 15.52
CA VAL A 209 5.93 -4.84 15.08
C VAL A 209 4.56 -5.32 15.56
N GLU A 210 4.24 -6.58 15.29
CA GLU A 210 3.01 -7.22 15.79
C GLU A 210 2.97 -7.20 17.32
N ARG A 211 4.09 -7.52 17.98
CA ARG A 211 4.15 -7.56 19.45
C ARG A 211 3.89 -6.20 20.08
N ARG A 212 4.39 -5.13 19.44
CA ARG A 212 4.08 -3.76 19.87
C ARG A 212 2.60 -3.46 19.70
N MET A 213 2.03 -3.75 18.52
CA MET A 213 0.60 -3.57 18.28
C MET A 213 -0.26 -4.35 19.29
N MET A 214 0.13 -5.59 19.61
CA MET A 214 -0.51 -6.40 20.65
C MET A 214 -0.46 -5.75 22.03
N GLY A 215 0.69 -5.17 22.39
CA GLY A 215 0.83 -4.42 23.65
C GLY A 215 -0.11 -3.20 23.69
N ASP A 216 -0.12 -2.43 22.61
CA ASP A 216 -0.98 -1.24 22.48
C ASP A 216 -2.48 -1.64 22.55
N ILE A 217 -2.88 -2.75 21.90
CA ILE A 217 -4.27 -3.26 21.97
C ILE A 217 -4.62 -3.72 23.40
N GLN A 218 -3.71 -4.41 24.08
CA GLN A 218 -3.95 -4.85 25.47
C GLN A 218 -4.15 -3.64 26.39
N GLU A 219 -3.34 -2.59 26.23
CA GLU A 219 -3.47 -1.35 27.01
C GLU A 219 -4.84 -0.71 26.77
N LEU A 220 -5.24 -0.52 25.51
CA LEU A 220 -6.56 0.01 25.13
C LEU A 220 -7.72 -0.78 25.76
N LEU A 221 -7.64 -2.12 25.74
CA LEU A 221 -8.66 -2.98 26.33
C LEU A 221 -8.71 -2.87 27.86
N THR A 222 -7.57 -2.70 28.51
CA THR A 222 -7.51 -2.52 29.98
C THR A 222 -8.06 -1.17 30.42
N GLU A 223 -7.87 -0.13 29.62
CA GLU A 223 -8.40 1.22 29.89
C GLU A 223 -9.90 1.34 29.53
N GLY A 224 -10.44 0.36 28.79
CA GLY A 224 -11.83 0.34 28.36
C GLY A 224 -12.12 1.31 27.23
N GLU A 225 -11.11 1.65 26.43
CA GLU A 225 -11.26 2.45 25.22
C GLU A 225 -11.96 1.65 24.11
N ASP A 226 -12.54 2.35 23.13
CA ASP A 226 -13.22 1.71 22.01
C ASP A 226 -12.20 1.22 20.96
N VAL A 227 -12.09 -0.09 20.80
CA VAL A 227 -11.23 -0.73 19.79
C VAL A 227 -11.62 -0.41 18.33
N ASN A 228 -12.80 0.20 18.13
CA ASN A 228 -13.33 0.55 16.82
C ASN A 228 -12.94 1.95 16.34
N HIS A 229 -12.00 2.62 17.01
CA HIS A 229 -11.42 3.84 16.51
C HIS A 229 -10.78 3.65 15.13
N HIS A 230 -10.87 4.69 14.31
CA HIS A 230 -10.37 4.70 12.95
C HIS A 230 -9.39 5.85 12.72
N ASP A 231 -8.46 5.65 11.81
CA ASP A 231 -7.49 6.66 11.41
C ASP A 231 -8.09 7.69 10.43
N SER A 232 -7.25 8.54 9.84
CA SER A 232 -7.65 9.53 8.84
C SER A 232 -8.18 8.94 7.53
N GLN A 233 -7.85 7.68 7.23
CA GLN A 233 -8.37 6.92 6.09
C GLN A 233 -9.59 6.05 6.48
N GLY A 234 -10.09 6.17 7.71
CA GLY A 234 -11.20 5.36 8.18
C GLY A 234 -10.84 3.90 8.47
N ALA A 235 -9.56 3.53 8.43
CA ALA A 235 -9.09 2.19 8.75
C ALA A 235 -9.07 1.99 10.28
N THR A 236 -9.61 0.87 10.73
CA THR A 236 -9.55 0.46 12.15
C THR A 236 -8.34 -0.42 12.43
N LEU A 237 -8.02 -0.66 13.71
CA LEU A 237 -6.96 -1.60 14.10
C LEU A 237 -7.16 -2.99 13.48
N LEU A 238 -8.41 -3.43 13.30
CA LEU A 238 -8.71 -4.70 12.66
C LEU A 238 -8.41 -4.70 11.15
N HIS A 239 -8.54 -3.56 10.46
CA HIS A 239 -8.08 -3.44 9.06
C HIS A 239 -6.56 -3.62 8.97
N ILE A 240 -5.83 -2.97 9.87
CA ILE A 240 -4.36 -3.03 9.91
C ILE A 240 -3.89 -4.46 10.21
N ALA A 241 -4.47 -5.12 11.23
CA ALA A 241 -4.16 -6.51 11.56
C ALA A 241 -4.48 -7.45 10.38
N ALA A 242 -5.59 -7.21 9.68
CA ALA A 242 -6.01 -8.01 8.54
C ALA A 242 -5.11 -7.84 7.30
N ALA A 243 -4.64 -6.62 7.01
CA ALA A 243 -3.73 -6.38 5.89
C ALA A 243 -2.34 -7.01 6.13
N ASN A 244 -1.84 -6.94 7.37
CA ASN A 244 -0.50 -7.41 7.74
C ASN A 244 -0.44 -8.91 8.12
N GLY A 245 -1.59 -9.58 8.26
CA GLY A 245 -1.63 -11.00 8.62
C GLY A 245 -1.38 -11.28 10.10
N TYR A 246 -1.57 -10.29 10.98
CA TYR A 246 -1.38 -10.42 12.43
C TYR A 246 -2.54 -11.17 13.06
N VAL A 247 -2.48 -12.51 13.01
CA VAL A 247 -3.56 -13.41 13.48
C VAL A 247 -3.84 -13.20 14.96
N GLN A 248 -2.79 -13.09 15.79
CA GLN A 248 -2.93 -12.92 17.23
C GLN A 248 -3.53 -11.55 17.57
N ALA A 249 -3.14 -10.50 16.85
CA ALA A 249 -3.74 -9.17 16.99
C ALA A 249 -5.21 -9.14 16.57
N ALA A 250 -5.54 -9.79 15.45
CA ALA A 250 -6.91 -9.92 14.99
C ALA A 250 -7.78 -10.68 16.00
N GLU A 251 -7.28 -11.79 16.57
CA GLU A 251 -7.99 -12.57 17.60
C GLU A 251 -8.26 -11.73 18.84
N LEU A 252 -7.25 -11.04 19.37
CA LEU A 252 -7.38 -10.17 20.54
C LEU A 252 -8.38 -9.03 20.30
N LEU A 253 -8.35 -8.41 19.12
CA LEU A 253 -9.31 -7.36 18.75
C LEU A 253 -10.75 -7.90 18.71
N LEU A 254 -10.96 -9.07 18.12
CA LEU A 254 -12.27 -9.70 18.02
C LEU A 254 -12.83 -10.11 19.39
N GLU A 255 -11.98 -10.63 20.27
CA GLU A 255 -12.33 -10.88 21.68
C GLU A 255 -12.66 -9.59 22.43
N GLY A 256 -11.95 -8.51 22.10
CA GLY A 256 -12.17 -7.15 22.59
C GLY A 256 -13.42 -6.45 22.03
N GLY A 257 -14.22 -7.10 21.19
CA GLY A 257 -15.44 -6.54 20.63
C GLY A 257 -15.24 -5.69 19.37
N ALA A 258 -14.13 -5.87 18.65
CA ALA A 258 -13.91 -5.20 17.37
C ALA A 258 -14.97 -5.60 16.34
N ARG A 259 -15.48 -4.59 15.63
CA ARG A 259 -16.49 -4.75 14.60
C ARG A 259 -15.84 -5.04 13.24
N MET A 260 -16.33 -6.08 12.57
CA MET A 260 -15.86 -6.47 11.24
C MET A 260 -16.65 -5.81 10.10
N ASP A 261 -17.73 -5.08 10.41
CA ASP A 261 -18.62 -4.47 9.42
C ASP A 261 -18.25 -3.03 9.05
N LEU A 262 -17.29 -2.44 9.78
CA LEU A 262 -16.79 -1.09 9.58
C LEU A 262 -16.09 -0.96 8.23
N ARG A 263 -16.20 0.22 7.66
CA ARG A 263 -15.70 0.53 6.32
C ARG A 263 -14.74 1.70 6.34
N ASP A 264 -13.61 1.56 5.66
CA ASP A 264 -12.67 2.65 5.42
C ASP A 264 -13.13 3.61 4.31
N THR A 265 -12.27 4.54 3.89
CA THR A 265 -12.54 5.53 2.84
C THR A 265 -12.83 4.93 1.46
N ASP A 266 -12.38 3.70 1.18
CA ASP A 266 -12.64 2.98 -0.07
C ASP A 266 -13.83 2.01 0.06
N GLY A 267 -14.45 1.98 1.24
CA GLY A 267 -15.56 1.10 1.55
C GLY A 267 -15.11 -0.32 1.90
N TRP A 268 -13.82 -0.54 2.17
CA TRP A 268 -13.27 -1.85 2.49
C TRP A 268 -13.61 -2.21 3.92
N GLN A 269 -13.89 -3.50 4.13
CA GLN A 269 -13.97 -4.10 5.47
C GLN A 269 -12.66 -4.85 5.75
N PRO A 270 -12.36 -5.22 7.01
CA PRO A 270 -11.13 -5.95 7.32
C PRO A 270 -10.93 -7.21 6.48
N LEU A 271 -12.01 -7.90 6.09
CA LEU A 271 -11.92 -9.07 5.21
C LEU A 271 -11.47 -8.74 3.78
N HIS A 272 -11.79 -7.56 3.25
CA HIS A 272 -11.25 -7.11 1.94
C HIS A 272 -9.74 -6.90 2.04
N ALA A 273 -9.25 -6.40 3.18
CA ALA A 273 -7.83 -6.28 3.43
C ALA A 273 -7.14 -7.64 3.61
N ALA A 274 -7.71 -8.57 4.37
CA ALA A 274 -7.14 -9.92 4.40
C ALA A 274 -7.11 -10.57 3.01
N ALA A 275 -8.15 -10.34 2.20
CA ALA A 275 -8.28 -10.90 0.85
C ALA A 275 -7.28 -10.33 -0.16
N CYS A 276 -7.15 -9.01 -0.24
CA CYS A 276 -6.28 -8.33 -1.21
C CYS A 276 -4.79 -8.60 -0.95
N TRP A 277 -4.39 -8.72 0.32
CA TRP A 277 -2.99 -8.97 0.70
C TRP A 277 -2.68 -10.47 0.91
N GLY A 278 -3.63 -11.37 0.63
CA GLY A 278 -3.38 -12.82 0.68
C GLY A 278 -3.28 -13.43 2.08
N GLN A 279 -3.84 -12.76 3.11
CA GLN A 279 -3.72 -13.18 4.51
C GLN A 279 -4.75 -14.27 4.85
N MET A 280 -4.45 -15.49 4.44
CA MET A 280 -5.35 -16.65 4.53
C MET A 280 -5.88 -16.92 5.94
N HIS A 281 -4.97 -17.01 6.92
CA HIS A 281 -5.32 -17.34 8.31
C HIS A 281 -6.21 -16.27 8.95
N VAL A 282 -5.96 -14.98 8.67
CA VAL A 282 -6.80 -13.90 9.19
C VAL A 282 -8.17 -13.89 8.51
N ALA A 283 -8.24 -14.18 7.20
CA ALA A 283 -9.53 -14.30 6.51
C ALA A 283 -10.38 -15.45 7.06
N GLU A 284 -9.78 -16.63 7.32
CA GLU A 284 -10.47 -17.75 7.97
C GLU A 284 -10.99 -17.37 9.36
N LEU A 285 -10.16 -16.70 10.17
CA LEU A 285 -10.54 -16.21 11.49
C LEU A 285 -11.73 -15.24 11.40
N LEU A 286 -11.65 -14.22 10.53
CA LEU A 286 -12.73 -13.24 10.33
C LEU A 286 -14.04 -13.91 9.89
N VAL A 287 -13.97 -14.86 8.95
CA VAL A 287 -15.17 -15.61 8.49
C VAL A 287 -15.76 -16.45 9.62
N SER A 288 -14.92 -17.08 10.45
CA SER A 288 -15.38 -17.85 11.62
C SER A 288 -16.09 -16.99 12.67
N HIS A 289 -15.71 -15.71 12.77
CA HIS A 289 -16.37 -14.72 13.64
C HIS A 289 -17.60 -14.07 12.99
N GLY A 290 -17.92 -14.38 11.73
CA GLY A 290 -19.13 -13.92 11.03
C GLY A 290 -18.92 -12.78 10.03
N ALA A 291 -17.69 -12.54 9.56
CA ALA A 291 -17.43 -11.54 8.53
C ALA A 291 -18.15 -11.89 7.20
N SER A 292 -18.65 -10.85 6.51
CA SER A 292 -19.45 -11.05 5.29
C SER A 292 -18.58 -11.19 4.04
N LEU A 293 -18.60 -12.38 3.42
CA LEU A 293 -17.96 -12.65 2.13
C LEU A 293 -18.67 -12.00 0.93
N ASN A 294 -19.85 -11.43 1.14
CA ASN A 294 -20.66 -10.77 0.11
C ASN A 294 -20.68 -9.24 0.26
N ALA A 295 -19.91 -8.69 1.22
CA ALA A 295 -19.74 -7.25 1.30
C ALA A 295 -19.08 -6.73 0.03
N LYS A 296 -19.47 -5.53 -0.39
CA LYS A 296 -18.94 -4.87 -1.58
C LYS A 296 -18.23 -3.57 -1.20
N THR A 297 -17.11 -3.26 -1.84
CA THR A 297 -16.44 -1.96 -1.76
C THR A 297 -17.24 -0.88 -2.53
N PHE A 298 -16.76 0.38 -2.52
CA PHE A 298 -17.36 1.43 -3.37
C PHE A 298 -17.18 1.17 -4.87
N LEU A 299 -16.22 0.34 -5.26
CA LEU A 299 -16.04 -0.15 -6.65
C LEU A 299 -16.85 -1.41 -6.95
N GLU A 300 -17.76 -1.81 -6.04
CA GLU A 300 -18.58 -3.01 -6.13
C GLU A 300 -17.85 -4.36 -6.09
N GLU A 301 -16.58 -4.37 -5.67
CA GLU A 301 -15.75 -5.57 -5.57
C GLU A 301 -16.01 -6.30 -4.25
N THR A 302 -16.11 -7.63 -4.30
CA THR A 302 -16.18 -8.48 -3.10
C THR A 302 -14.78 -8.89 -2.66
N PRO A 303 -14.59 -9.38 -1.41
CA PRO A 303 -13.28 -9.87 -0.98
C PRO A 303 -12.69 -10.92 -1.95
N ILE A 304 -13.53 -11.77 -2.53
CA ILE A 304 -13.11 -12.80 -3.50
C ILE A 304 -12.59 -12.19 -4.81
N ASP A 305 -13.15 -11.06 -5.24
CA ASP A 305 -12.75 -10.38 -6.48
C ASP A 305 -11.36 -9.71 -6.32
N LEU A 306 -10.99 -9.34 -5.09
CA LEU A 306 -9.70 -8.74 -4.76
C LEU A 306 -8.57 -9.79 -4.62
N CYS A 307 -8.90 -11.08 -4.52
CA CYS A 307 -7.90 -12.14 -4.39
C CYS A 307 -7.21 -12.45 -5.73
N GLU A 308 -5.95 -12.04 -5.83
CA GLU A 308 -5.09 -12.41 -6.95
C GLU A 308 -4.70 -13.90 -6.91
N ASP A 309 -4.44 -14.44 -5.72
CA ASP A 309 -4.02 -15.85 -5.53
C ASP A 309 -5.18 -16.82 -5.79
N GLU A 310 -4.98 -17.78 -6.69
CA GLU A 310 -6.00 -18.76 -7.08
C GLU A 310 -6.34 -19.76 -5.97
N GLU A 311 -5.35 -20.19 -5.18
CA GLU A 311 -5.54 -21.14 -4.08
C GLU A 311 -6.36 -20.49 -2.97
N PHE A 312 -5.99 -19.26 -2.61
CA PHE A 312 -6.73 -18.50 -1.61
C PHE A 312 -8.15 -18.16 -2.07
N ARG A 313 -8.32 -17.79 -3.34
CA ARG A 313 -9.64 -17.56 -3.95
C ARG A 313 -10.52 -18.81 -3.86
N ALA A 314 -9.96 -20.00 -4.10
CA ALA A 314 -10.68 -21.26 -3.97
C ALA A 314 -11.15 -21.51 -2.53
N ILE A 315 -10.32 -21.19 -1.54
CA ILE A 315 -10.66 -21.31 -0.12
C ILE A 315 -11.80 -20.35 0.25
N LEU A 316 -11.74 -19.08 -0.16
CA LEU A 316 -12.83 -18.13 0.11
C LEU A 316 -14.14 -18.56 -0.57
N LEU A 317 -14.08 -19.17 -1.75
CA LEU A 317 -15.25 -19.71 -2.45
C LEU A 317 -15.85 -20.92 -1.71
N ASP A 318 -15.01 -21.80 -1.14
CA ASP A 318 -15.46 -22.92 -0.31
C ASP A 318 -16.08 -22.43 1.00
N LEU A 319 -15.44 -21.48 1.68
CA LEU A 319 -15.98 -20.82 2.87
C LEU A 319 -17.32 -20.14 2.57
N LYS A 320 -17.44 -19.48 1.42
CA LYS A 320 -18.70 -18.88 0.95
C LYS A 320 -19.78 -19.94 0.74
N HIS A 321 -19.46 -21.05 0.08
CA HIS A 321 -20.41 -22.15 -0.11
C HIS A 321 -20.88 -22.73 1.22
N LYS A 322 -19.96 -23.00 2.14
CA LYS A 322 -20.28 -23.48 3.50
C LYS A 322 -21.20 -22.50 4.22
N HIS A 323 -20.89 -21.20 4.18
CA HIS A 323 -21.72 -20.15 4.79
C HIS A 323 -23.12 -20.10 4.16
N ASP A 324 -23.24 -20.12 2.82
CA ASP A 324 -24.52 -20.12 2.12
C ASP A 324 -25.38 -21.36 2.44
N ILE A 325 -24.76 -22.54 2.59
CA ILE A 325 -25.45 -23.77 2.98
C ILE A 325 -26.02 -23.66 4.39
N ILE A 326 -25.23 -23.14 5.34
CA ILE A 326 -25.65 -22.91 6.73
C ILE A 326 -26.82 -21.91 6.77
N MET A 327 -26.73 -20.81 6.03
CA MET A 327 -27.83 -19.83 5.97
C MET A 327 -29.11 -20.42 5.38
N LYS A 328 -29.00 -21.20 4.30
CA LYS A 328 -30.14 -21.88 3.67
C LYS A 328 -30.77 -22.93 4.59
N SER A 329 -29.99 -23.65 5.40
CA SER A 329 -30.52 -24.64 6.34
C SER A 329 -31.25 -23.96 7.50
N GLN A 330 -30.71 -22.87 8.06
CA GLN A 330 -31.37 -22.10 9.11
C GLN A 330 -32.66 -21.42 8.65
N LEU A 331 -32.72 -20.89 7.42
CA LEU A 331 -33.95 -20.36 6.82
C LEU A 331 -35.04 -21.44 6.65
N LYS A 332 -34.66 -22.68 6.31
CA LYS A 332 -35.58 -23.83 6.27
C LYS A 332 -36.09 -24.19 7.67
N HIS A 333 -35.27 -24.09 8.71
CA HIS A 333 -35.69 -24.27 10.10
C HIS A 333 -36.60 -23.15 10.61
N LYS A 334 -36.32 -21.87 10.30
CA LYS A 334 -37.20 -20.72 10.63
C LYS A 334 -38.56 -20.79 9.93
N THR A 335 -38.61 -21.21 8.66
CA THR A 335 -39.87 -21.34 7.90
C THR A 335 -40.72 -22.55 8.32
N SER A 336 -40.10 -23.63 8.80
CA SER A 336 -40.81 -24.80 9.34
C SER A 336 -41.31 -24.58 10.78
N LEU A 337 -40.57 -23.84 11.62
CA LEU A 337 -41.04 -23.36 12.93
C LEU A 337 -42.18 -22.33 12.78
N CYS A 338 -42.10 -21.44 11.79
CA CYS A 338 -43.17 -20.47 11.51
C CYS A 338 -44.46 -21.15 11.04
N ARG A 339 -44.38 -22.22 10.22
CA ARG A 339 -45.58 -23.01 9.81
C ARG A 339 -46.28 -23.72 10.96
N ARG A 340 -45.61 -24.00 12.08
CA ARG A 340 -46.24 -24.64 13.26
C ARG A 340 -46.97 -23.65 14.18
N THR A 341 -46.79 -22.34 14.00
CA THR A 341 -47.47 -21.31 14.83
C THR A 341 -48.61 -20.60 14.09
N SER A 342 -48.75 -20.81 12.78
CA SER A 342 -49.81 -20.24 11.95
C SER A 342 -51.02 -21.16 11.81
N SER A 343 -51.52 -21.72 12.92
CA SER A 343 -52.85 -22.32 13.01
C SER A 343 -53.65 -21.73 14.17
N ALA A 344 -53.75 -20.39 14.20
CA ALA A 344 -54.76 -19.71 14.99
C ALA A 344 -55.31 -18.53 14.19
N GLY A 345 -56.53 -18.71 13.67
CA GLY A 345 -57.52 -17.65 13.47
C GLY A 345 -57.13 -16.48 12.58
N SER A 346 -57.61 -16.52 11.34
CA SER A 346 -57.84 -15.33 10.51
C SER A 346 -58.55 -14.24 11.32
N ARG A 347 -57.85 -13.13 11.63
CA ARG A 347 -58.42 -11.77 11.78
C ARG A 347 -57.33 -10.72 12.02
N GLY A 348 -57.19 -9.81 11.05
CA GLY A 348 -56.55 -8.50 11.22
C GLY A 348 -55.05 -8.43 10.93
N LYS A 349 -54.68 -8.05 9.69
CA LYS A 349 -53.32 -7.60 9.37
C LYS A 349 -53.06 -6.26 10.06
N VAL A 350 -52.40 -6.28 11.22
CA VAL A 350 -51.75 -5.11 11.79
C VAL A 350 -50.29 -5.13 11.36
N VAL A 351 -49.93 -4.28 10.40
CA VAL A 351 -48.54 -4.04 10.01
C VAL A 351 -47.90 -3.20 11.12
N ARG A 352 -47.19 -3.85 12.06
CA ARG A 352 -46.28 -3.14 12.95
C ARG A 352 -45.03 -2.79 12.14
N ARG A 353 -44.80 -1.49 11.89
CA ARG A 353 -43.51 -0.99 11.40
C ARG A 353 -42.50 -1.20 12.53
N ALA A 354 -41.59 -2.15 12.36
CA ALA A 354 -40.42 -2.27 13.24
C ALA A 354 -39.58 -1.00 13.10
N SER A 355 -39.09 -0.46 14.22
CA SER A 355 -38.21 0.70 14.20
C SER A 355 -36.88 0.35 13.52
N LEU A 356 -36.16 1.33 12.98
CA LEU A 356 -34.84 1.08 12.35
C LEU A 356 -33.83 0.50 13.36
N SER A 357 -33.94 0.87 14.63
CA SER A 357 -33.22 0.29 15.75
C SER A 357 -33.54 -1.20 15.97
N ASP A 358 -34.82 -1.61 15.84
CA ASP A 358 -35.19 -3.03 15.94
C ASP A 358 -34.61 -3.85 14.79
N ARG A 359 -34.53 -3.27 13.58
CA ARG A 359 -33.92 -3.93 12.42
C ARG A 359 -32.41 -4.09 12.56
N HIS A 360 -31.73 -3.09 13.14
CA HIS A 360 -30.31 -3.19 13.43
C HIS A 360 -30.03 -4.23 14.51
N ASN A 361 -30.77 -4.19 15.63
CA ASN A 361 -30.64 -5.15 16.73
C ASN A 361 -31.00 -6.58 16.34
N LEU A 362 -31.98 -6.79 15.45
CA LEU A 362 -32.30 -8.11 14.92
C LEU A 362 -31.14 -8.69 14.10
N ARG A 363 -30.47 -7.84 13.30
CA ARG A 363 -29.35 -8.27 12.47
C ARG A 363 -28.13 -8.61 13.33
N VAL A 364 -27.82 -7.76 14.33
CA VAL A 364 -26.76 -8.02 15.33
C VAL A 364 -27.03 -9.32 16.08
N LYS A 365 -28.27 -9.57 16.50
CA LYS A 365 -28.65 -10.80 17.20
C LYS A 365 -28.59 -12.04 16.30
N GLU A 366 -28.86 -11.90 15.00
CA GLU A 366 -28.65 -12.97 14.02
C GLU A 366 -27.15 -13.29 13.88
N TYR A 367 -26.29 -12.28 13.73
CA TYR A 367 -24.83 -12.45 13.71
C TYR A 367 -24.27 -13.05 15.02
N GLU A 368 -24.78 -12.65 16.18
CA GLU A 368 -24.40 -13.25 17.48
C GLU A 368 -24.78 -14.74 17.55
N THR A 369 -25.96 -15.12 17.06
CA THR A 369 -26.36 -16.54 17.00
C THR A 369 -25.53 -17.34 16.00
N GLU A 370 -25.04 -16.71 14.95
CA GLU A 370 -24.12 -17.32 13.98
C GLU A 370 -22.74 -17.57 14.60
N ALA A 371 -22.19 -16.62 15.38
CA ALA A 371 -20.90 -16.77 16.07
C ALA A 371 -20.93 -17.86 17.17
N ILE A 372 -22.07 -18.07 17.84
CA ILE A 372 -22.22 -19.12 18.87
C ILE A 372 -22.09 -20.54 18.28
N VAL A 373 -22.56 -20.76 17.05
CA VAL A 373 -22.50 -22.08 16.39
C VAL A 373 -21.05 -22.49 16.09
N TRP A 374 -20.17 -21.53 15.82
CA TRP A 374 -18.75 -21.78 15.60
C TRP A 374 -17.98 -22.02 16.91
N ARG A 375 -18.36 -21.34 18.00
CA ARG A 375 -17.79 -21.62 19.35
C ARG A 375 -18.22 -22.96 19.94
N GLY A 376 -19.42 -23.45 19.60
CA GLY A 376 -19.97 -24.71 20.12
C GLY A 376 -19.27 -26.01 19.68
N GLY A 377 -18.22 -25.93 18.85
CA GLY A 377 -17.40 -27.08 18.44
C GLY A 377 -16.41 -27.60 19.48
N ARG A 378 -16.25 -26.90 20.62
CA ARG A 378 -15.40 -27.33 21.74
C ARG A 378 -16.08 -27.03 23.08
N GLU A 379 -16.79 -28.01 23.62
CA GLU A 379 -16.76 -28.46 25.03
C GLU A 379 -18.01 -29.28 25.41
N GLY A 380 -17.77 -30.37 26.15
CA GLY A 380 -18.74 -30.88 27.14
C GLY A 380 -19.49 -32.15 26.78
N GLY A 381 -18.82 -33.31 26.90
CA GLY A 381 -19.50 -34.59 27.02
C GLY A 381 -20.44 -34.62 28.24
N ARG A 382 -21.71 -34.92 27.98
CA ARG A 382 -22.62 -35.52 28.95
C ARG A 382 -23.33 -36.67 28.27
N GLU A 383 -23.03 -37.87 28.76
CA GLU A 383 -23.64 -39.13 28.40
C GLU A 383 -25.14 -39.09 28.72
N GLU A 384 -25.98 -39.18 27.68
CA GLU A 384 -27.35 -39.65 27.83
C GLU A 384 -27.42 -41.09 27.30
N GLN A 385 -27.74 -41.98 28.23
CA GLN A 385 -27.72 -43.42 28.13
C GLN A 385 -29.11 -43.88 27.65
N GLU A 386 -29.24 -44.20 26.36
CA GLU A 386 -30.44 -44.86 25.83
C GLU A 386 -30.23 -46.38 25.77
N LYS A 387 -31.15 -47.10 26.42
CA LYS A 387 -31.28 -48.56 26.42
C LYS A 387 -32.23 -49.00 25.31
N GLU A 388 -31.84 -50.02 24.56
CA GLU A 388 -32.70 -51.05 23.92
C GLU A 388 -31.76 -52.11 23.30
N THR A 389 -31.58 -53.31 23.90
CA THR A 389 -32.20 -54.62 23.51
C THR A 389 -32.17 -54.85 21.99
N ASP A 390 -31.49 -55.85 21.39
CA ASP A 390 -31.44 -57.29 21.68
C ASP A 390 -30.42 -58.03 20.75
N GLN A 391 -29.91 -59.17 21.25
CA GLN A 391 -29.52 -60.42 20.56
C GLN A 391 -28.35 -60.50 19.54
N GLU A 392 -27.26 -61.08 20.06
CA GLU A 392 -26.45 -62.22 19.56
C GLU A 392 -26.08 -62.32 18.07
N ASN A 393 -24.77 -62.22 17.77
CA ASN A 393 -24.00 -63.41 17.34
C ASN A 393 -22.48 -63.23 17.46
N SER A 394 -21.80 -64.36 17.39
CA SER A 394 -20.53 -64.67 18.03
C SER A 394 -19.28 -64.62 17.13
N HIS A 395 -18.15 -64.40 17.82
CA HIS A 395 -16.77 -64.85 17.58
C HIS A 395 -15.69 -63.95 16.93
N PRO A 396 -14.43 -64.08 17.40
CA PRO A 396 -13.38 -63.07 17.29
C PRO A 396 -12.19 -63.51 16.41
N ILE A 397 -11.47 -62.59 15.78
CA ILE A 397 -10.10 -62.86 15.29
C ILE A 397 -9.17 -61.65 15.50
N ASN A 398 -8.12 -61.91 16.28
CA ASN A 398 -6.88 -61.16 16.44
C ASN A 398 -6.24 -60.74 15.10
N THR A 399 -5.56 -59.59 15.07
CA THR A 399 -4.09 -59.52 14.86
C THR A 399 -3.59 -58.07 14.93
N THR A 400 -2.59 -57.86 15.82
CA THR A 400 -1.32 -57.09 15.66
C THR A 400 -1.32 -55.88 14.70
N GLY A 401 -0.80 -54.69 15.02
CA GLY A 401 0.19 -54.25 16.01
C GLY A 401 0.93 -53.03 15.44
N THR A 402 1.53 -52.24 16.33
CA THR A 402 2.69 -51.35 16.10
C THR A 402 2.44 -49.92 15.61
N THR A 403 2.42 -49.05 16.61
CA THR A 403 3.07 -47.73 16.78
C THR A 403 4.13 -47.24 15.78
N VAL A 404 4.02 -45.94 15.48
CA VAL A 404 5.07 -44.89 15.40
C VAL A 404 6.08 -44.96 14.26
N THR A 405 6.07 -43.95 13.38
CA THR A 405 7.14 -42.94 13.20
C THR A 405 6.74 -41.90 12.14
N ALA A 406 7.06 -40.63 12.43
CA ALA A 406 7.15 -39.55 11.45
C ALA A 406 8.26 -39.83 10.42
N PRO A 407 8.28 -39.08 9.30
CA PRO A 407 9.39 -38.14 9.17
C PRO A 407 9.03 -36.78 8.58
N VAL A 408 9.91 -35.85 8.92
CA VAL A 408 10.09 -34.48 8.44
C VAL A 408 10.69 -34.50 7.02
N ASN A 409 10.25 -33.59 6.16
CA ASN A 409 10.94 -33.00 4.99
C ASN A 409 9.99 -31.92 4.43
N CYS A 410 10.30 -30.62 4.36
CA CYS A 410 11.36 -29.93 3.60
C CYS A 410 11.30 -30.21 2.08
N CYS A 411 10.80 -29.23 1.32
CA CYS A 411 11.07 -28.84 -0.09
C CYS A 411 10.21 -27.58 -0.35
N TYR A 412 10.74 -26.39 -0.66
CA TYR A 412 11.31 -25.91 -1.93
C TYR A 412 10.41 -26.10 -3.15
N CYS A 413 9.91 -24.97 -3.70
CA CYS A 413 9.54 -24.62 -5.09
C CYS A 413 9.26 -23.08 -5.05
N ASP A 414 10.05 -22.16 -5.63
CA ASP A 414 10.27 -21.83 -7.06
C ASP A 414 8.96 -21.77 -7.87
N VAL A 415 8.59 -20.77 -8.69
CA VAL A 415 8.99 -19.40 -9.09
C VAL A 415 7.76 -18.92 -9.89
N GLU A 416 7.38 -17.64 -9.84
CA GLU A 416 7.05 -16.80 -11.02
C GLU A 416 6.35 -15.48 -10.63
N THR A 417 7.17 -14.42 -10.60
CA THR A 417 6.96 -13.14 -11.30
C THR A 417 5.53 -12.60 -11.40
N SER A 418 5.21 -11.56 -10.62
CA SER A 418 4.44 -10.36 -11.03
C SER A 418 4.04 -9.48 -9.83
N ARG A 419 4.93 -9.13 -8.89
CA ARG A 419 4.56 -8.26 -7.76
C ARG A 419 5.66 -7.27 -7.40
N THR A 420 5.82 -6.25 -8.25
CA THR A 420 6.46 -4.95 -7.90
C THR A 420 6.27 -3.90 -9.00
N ASN A 421 5.98 -4.29 -10.25
CA ASN A 421 6.00 -3.35 -11.38
C ASN A 421 4.69 -2.60 -11.71
N LYS A 422 3.76 -2.41 -10.77
CA LYS A 422 2.47 -1.72 -11.05
C LYS A 422 2.13 -0.48 -10.23
N ARG A 423 2.97 -0.03 -9.29
CA ARG A 423 2.77 1.27 -8.62
C ARG A 423 3.66 2.41 -9.13
N LEU A 424 4.79 2.11 -9.79
CA LEU A 424 5.69 3.13 -10.33
C LEU A 424 5.33 3.70 -11.72
N SER A 425 4.19 3.32 -12.32
CA SER A 425 3.82 3.78 -13.68
C SER A 425 2.36 4.20 -13.89
N ARG A 426 1.59 4.43 -12.82
CA ARG A 426 0.28 5.08 -12.89
C ARG A 426 0.11 6.11 -11.77
N GLU A 427 0.66 7.30 -11.99
CA GLU A 427 0.01 8.60 -11.73
C GLU A 427 0.98 9.75 -12.06
N VAL A 428 1.30 9.90 -13.35
CA VAL A 428 1.73 11.18 -13.91
C VAL A 428 0.68 11.59 -14.93
N VAL A 429 -0.50 11.99 -14.45
CA VAL A 429 -1.45 12.79 -15.21
C VAL A 429 -1.96 13.89 -14.29
N GLY A 430 -1.30 15.04 -14.35
CA GLY A 430 -1.71 16.24 -13.64
C GLY A 430 -3.19 16.56 -13.90
N HIS A 431 -3.98 16.55 -12.83
CA HIS A 431 -5.27 17.23 -12.81
C HIS A 431 -5.03 18.65 -12.32
N THR A 432 -4.87 19.56 -13.27
CA THR A 432 -5.03 20.99 -13.06
C THR A 432 -6.51 21.26 -12.73
N SER A 433 -6.84 21.36 -11.45
CA SER A 433 -8.09 21.97 -11.01
C SER A 433 -7.96 23.49 -11.08
N SER A 434 -8.22 24.03 -12.27
CA SER A 434 -8.57 25.45 -12.44
C SER A 434 -9.86 25.74 -11.66
N GLN A 435 -9.72 26.34 -10.48
CA GLN A 435 -10.83 27.06 -9.85
C GLN A 435 -11.07 28.36 -10.64
N ASN A 436 -12.15 28.37 -11.40
CA ASN A 436 -12.79 29.59 -11.86
C ASN A 436 -13.40 30.31 -10.65
N GLY A 437 -12.78 31.41 -10.21
CA GLY A 437 -13.40 32.41 -9.36
C GLY A 437 -13.87 33.58 -10.22
N THR A 438 -15.17 33.71 -10.43
CA THR A 438 -15.83 34.90 -10.98
C THR A 438 -16.60 35.63 -9.87
N ALA A 439 -16.39 36.96 -9.82
CA ALA A 439 -17.15 37.99 -9.08
C ALA A 439 -17.11 37.88 -7.54
N GLU A 440 -16.84 38.94 -6.77
CA GLU A 440 -17.14 40.37 -6.92
C GLU A 440 -15.93 41.30 -6.72
#